data_AF-A0A0G9LKG2-F1
#
_entry.id   AF-A0A0G9LKG2-F1
#
_cell.length_a   1.000
_cell.length_b   1.000
_cell.length_c   1.000
_cell.angle_alpha   90.00
_cell.angle_beta   90.00
_cell.angle_gamma   90.00
#
_symmetry.space_group_name_H-M   'P 1'
#
loop_
_entity.id
_entity.type
_entity.pdbx_description
1 polymer ?
#
loop_
_entity_poly.entity_id
_entity_poly.type
_entity_poly.pdbx_seq_one_letter_code
_entity_poly.pdbx_strand_id
1 'polypeptide(L)'
;MSLIPTALVKGTALGDSKFELRPLPYAYDALEPYIDKETMTIHHDKHQKAYVDNLNKAIAKYPELYSKGLEGILRDLDSVPDDIRETVRNNAGGVYNHEFFWTIMSPKKDQTPKGDLLDAINRDFESYDNFKNQFKEAALNRFGSGWAWLVSNSDGKLSIISTPNQDSPISTGLIPIIGIDVWEHAYYLKYQNRRSEYIDNWWNVVNWEQAENNYNNKK
;
A
#
# COMPACT_ATOMS: atom_id res chain seq x y z
N MET A 1 -22.04 -33.52 33.11
CA MET A 1 -21.10 -34.18 32.17
C MET A 1 -20.99 -33.28 30.95
N SER A 2 -19.91 -32.50 30.92
CA SER A 2 -19.56 -31.56 29.86
C SER A 2 -18.63 -32.27 28.89
N LEU A 3 -18.89 -32.15 27.58
CA LEU A 3 -17.93 -32.50 26.54
C LEU A 3 -17.97 -31.39 25.49
N ILE A 4 -16.98 -30.51 25.55
CA ILE A 4 -16.58 -29.59 24.50
C ILE A 4 -15.79 -30.40 23.46
N PRO A 5 -16.04 -30.27 22.15
CA PRO A 5 -15.07 -30.69 21.14
C PRO A 5 -14.04 -29.57 20.94
N THR A 6 -12.82 -29.89 21.34
CA THR A 6 -11.59 -29.12 21.16
C THR A 6 -11.29 -28.84 19.68
N ALA A 7 -10.86 -27.62 19.41
CA ALA A 7 -10.31 -27.18 18.14
C ALA A 7 -9.10 -28.03 17.70
N LEU A 8 -9.05 -28.33 16.40
CA LEU A 8 -7.80 -28.59 15.70
C LEU A 8 -7.91 -28.00 14.28
N VAL A 9 -7.72 -26.69 14.16
CA VAL A 9 -7.39 -26.11 12.86
C VAL A 9 -5.96 -26.55 12.56
N LYS A 10 -5.83 -27.56 11.71
CA LYS A 10 -4.54 -27.99 11.16
C LYS A 10 -3.95 -26.79 10.41
N GLY A 11 -2.80 -26.31 10.87
CA GLY A 11 -1.95 -25.44 10.07
C GLY A 11 -1.65 -26.14 8.75
N THR A 12 -2.08 -25.54 7.64
CA THR A 12 -1.67 -25.95 6.31
C THR A 12 -0.20 -25.60 6.15
N ALA A 13 0.60 -26.60 5.79
CA ALA A 13 2.02 -26.47 5.52
C ALA A 13 2.30 -25.34 4.52
N LEU A 14 3.33 -24.55 4.81
CA LEU A 14 3.93 -23.56 3.91
C LEU A 14 4.46 -24.29 2.67
N GLY A 15 3.81 -24.12 1.52
CA GLY A 15 4.24 -24.71 0.25
C GLY A 15 3.77 -23.88 -0.94
N ASP A 16 4.71 -23.56 -1.85
CA ASP A 16 4.56 -23.30 -3.29
C ASP A 16 3.32 -22.56 -3.81
N SER A 17 2.65 -21.71 -3.02
CA SER A 17 1.47 -20.99 -3.49
C SER A 17 1.89 -19.71 -4.23
N LYS A 18 1.48 -19.61 -5.49
CA LYS A 18 1.61 -18.39 -6.30
C LYS A 18 0.97 -17.19 -5.60
N PHE A 19 1.44 -15.99 -5.92
CA PHE A 19 0.77 -14.76 -5.50
C PHE A 19 -0.59 -14.65 -6.19
N GLU A 20 -1.59 -14.16 -5.47
CA GLU A 20 -2.96 -14.03 -5.96
C GLU A 20 -3.42 -12.57 -5.94
N LEU A 21 -4.34 -12.21 -6.84
CA LEU A 21 -5.03 -10.93 -6.77
C LEU A 21 -6.07 -11.01 -5.64
N ARG A 22 -5.75 -10.42 -4.49
CA ARG A 22 -6.71 -10.32 -3.38
C ARG A 22 -7.90 -9.47 -3.79
N PRO A 23 -9.13 -9.84 -3.41
CA PRO A 23 -10.30 -9.02 -3.71
C PRO A 23 -10.22 -7.66 -3.00
N LEU A 24 -10.83 -6.63 -3.60
CA LEU A 24 -11.02 -5.35 -2.93
C LEU A 24 -11.81 -5.53 -1.60
N PRO A 25 -11.45 -4.77 -0.54
CA PRO A 25 -12.14 -4.85 0.74
C PRO A 25 -13.52 -4.16 0.74
N TYR A 26 -13.91 -3.53 -0.36
CA TYR A 26 -15.18 -2.83 -0.56
C TYR A 26 -15.59 -2.86 -2.04
N ALA A 27 -16.84 -2.45 -2.34
CA ALA A 27 -17.35 -2.38 -3.71
C ALA A 27 -16.58 -1.35 -4.56
N TYR A 28 -16.51 -1.55 -5.88
CA TYR A 28 -15.77 -0.67 -6.79
C TYR A 28 -16.25 0.79 -6.80
N ASP A 29 -17.51 1.06 -6.48
CA ASP A 29 -18.09 2.41 -6.37
C ASP A 29 -18.08 2.97 -4.93
N ALA A 30 -17.55 2.24 -3.97
CA ALA A 30 -17.64 2.60 -2.55
C ALA A 30 -16.88 3.89 -2.20
N LEU A 31 -15.92 4.31 -3.03
CA LEU A 31 -15.12 5.53 -2.83
C LEU A 31 -15.64 6.75 -3.62
N GLU A 32 -16.80 6.64 -4.25
CA GLU A 32 -17.44 7.79 -4.89
C GLU A 32 -17.91 8.83 -3.84
N PRO A 33 -17.87 10.14 -4.17
CA PRO A 33 -17.53 10.72 -5.47
C PRO A 33 -16.03 11.04 -5.64
N TYR A 34 -15.15 10.51 -4.80
CA TYR A 34 -13.73 10.90 -4.75
C TYR A 34 -12.85 10.10 -5.71
N ILE A 35 -13.09 8.80 -5.84
CA ILE A 35 -12.47 7.96 -6.87
C ILE A 35 -13.60 7.26 -7.62
N ASP A 36 -13.64 7.39 -8.94
CA ASP A 36 -14.71 6.82 -9.76
C ASP A 36 -14.60 5.30 -9.89
N LYS A 37 -15.75 4.65 -10.04
CA LYS A 37 -15.86 3.19 -10.19
C LYS A 37 -15.01 2.62 -11.33
N GLU A 38 -14.93 3.34 -12.46
CA GLU A 38 -14.18 2.87 -13.62
C GLU A 38 -12.68 2.80 -13.27
N THR A 39 -12.12 3.86 -12.68
CA THR A 39 -10.75 3.89 -12.15
C THR A 39 -10.53 2.74 -11.17
N MET A 40 -11.40 2.55 -10.17
CA MET A 40 -11.27 1.45 -9.21
C MET A 40 -11.23 0.07 -9.90
N THR A 41 -12.05 -0.11 -10.94
CA THR A 41 -12.13 -1.36 -11.71
C THR A 41 -10.85 -1.61 -12.48
N ILE A 42 -10.36 -0.64 -13.26
CA ILE A 42 -9.13 -0.82 -14.04
C ILE A 42 -7.89 -0.91 -13.14
N HIS A 43 -7.83 -0.15 -12.05
CA HIS A 43 -6.68 -0.07 -11.16
C HIS A 43 -6.47 -1.39 -10.42
N HIS A 44 -7.54 -2.04 -9.98
CA HIS A 44 -7.49 -3.37 -9.37
C HIS A 44 -7.43 -4.50 -10.42
N ASP A 45 -8.42 -4.62 -11.31
CA ASP A 45 -8.59 -5.80 -12.17
C ASP A 45 -7.61 -5.85 -13.35
N LYS A 46 -6.97 -4.72 -13.69
CA LYS A 46 -5.98 -4.64 -14.78
C LYS A 46 -4.60 -4.33 -14.26
N HIS A 47 -4.40 -3.18 -13.60
CA HIS A 47 -3.05 -2.74 -13.19
C HIS A 47 -2.45 -3.67 -12.12
N GLN A 48 -3.13 -3.86 -10.98
CA GLN A 48 -2.64 -4.78 -9.95
C GLN A 48 -2.57 -6.23 -10.46
N LYS A 49 -3.59 -6.69 -11.21
CA LYS A 49 -3.58 -8.02 -11.81
C LYS A 49 -2.34 -8.26 -12.68
N ALA A 50 -1.94 -7.29 -13.50
CA ALA A 50 -0.75 -7.41 -14.33
C ALA A 50 0.53 -7.57 -13.50
N TYR A 51 0.66 -6.85 -12.38
CA TYR A 51 1.78 -7.03 -11.46
C TYR A 51 1.81 -8.44 -10.87
N VAL A 52 0.65 -8.98 -10.45
CA VAL A 52 0.54 -10.37 -9.93
C VAL A 52 0.97 -11.39 -10.99
N ASP A 53 0.44 -11.27 -12.20
CA ASP A 53 0.73 -12.21 -13.29
C ASP A 53 2.22 -12.18 -13.69
N ASN A 54 2.79 -10.98 -13.79
CA ASN A 54 4.21 -10.80 -14.13
C ASN A 54 5.15 -11.24 -13.02
N LEU A 55 4.81 -10.98 -11.75
CA LEU A 55 5.59 -11.46 -10.61
C LEU A 55 5.65 -12.99 -10.59
N ASN A 56 4.50 -13.65 -10.74
CA ASN A 56 4.44 -15.11 -10.81
C ASN A 56 5.23 -15.66 -11.99
N LYS A 57 5.20 -15.00 -13.15
CA LYS A 57 5.99 -15.40 -14.33
C LYS A 57 7.50 -15.30 -14.06
N ALA A 58 7.95 -14.24 -13.38
CA ALA A 58 9.36 -14.05 -13.05
C ALA A 58 9.86 -15.09 -12.03
N ILE A 59 9.07 -15.32 -10.97
CA ILE A 59 9.43 -16.22 -9.87
C ILE A 59 9.33 -17.71 -10.26
N ALA A 60 8.64 -18.06 -11.35
CA ALA A 60 8.56 -19.45 -11.81
C ALA A 60 9.93 -20.13 -12.05
N LYS A 61 11.00 -19.36 -12.28
CA LYS A 61 12.39 -19.85 -12.37
C LYS A 61 13.04 -20.15 -11.00
N TYR A 62 12.54 -19.52 -9.94
CA TYR A 62 13.09 -19.49 -8.58
C TYR A 62 11.96 -19.67 -7.55
N PRO A 63 11.29 -20.85 -7.54
CA PRO A 63 10.07 -21.08 -6.75
C PRO A 63 10.28 -20.91 -5.23
N GLU A 64 11.51 -21.01 -4.74
CA GLU A 64 11.84 -20.75 -3.34
C GLU A 64 11.46 -19.32 -2.89
N LEU A 65 11.39 -18.36 -3.81
CA LEU A 65 10.97 -16.99 -3.50
C LEU A 65 9.50 -16.92 -3.06
N TYR A 66 8.64 -17.89 -3.45
CA TYR A 66 7.26 -17.94 -2.96
C TYR A 66 7.21 -18.07 -1.43
N SER A 67 8.15 -18.80 -0.84
CA SER A 67 8.22 -19.00 0.61
C SER A 67 8.63 -17.75 1.39
N LYS A 68 9.29 -16.77 0.73
CA LYS A 68 9.66 -15.49 1.35
C LYS A 68 8.47 -14.53 1.50
N GLY A 69 7.43 -14.69 0.68
CA GLY A 69 6.31 -13.74 0.59
C GLY A 69 6.73 -12.37 0.03
N LEU A 70 5.75 -11.48 -0.19
CA LEU A 70 5.99 -10.15 -0.80
C LEU A 70 6.95 -9.30 0.04
N GLU A 71 6.70 -9.20 1.35
CA GLU A 71 7.53 -8.39 2.24
C GLU A 71 8.95 -8.93 2.38
N GLY A 72 9.11 -10.26 2.51
CA GLY A 72 10.42 -10.87 2.61
C GLY A 72 11.25 -10.67 1.34
N ILE A 73 10.62 -10.74 0.17
CA ILE A 73 11.26 -10.41 -1.11
C ILE A 73 11.68 -8.94 -1.15
N LEU A 74 10.75 -8.02 -0.82
CA LEU A 74 10.99 -6.58 -0.97
C LEU A 74 11.99 -6.03 0.05
N ARG A 75 12.08 -6.61 1.25
CA ARG A 75 13.08 -6.24 2.27
C ARG A 75 14.49 -6.75 1.95
N ASP A 76 14.62 -7.74 1.07
CA ASP A 76 15.89 -8.40 0.74
C ASP A 76 16.02 -8.60 -0.78
N LEU A 77 15.84 -7.50 -1.54
CA LEU A 77 15.93 -7.51 -3.01
C LEU A 77 17.32 -7.94 -3.51
N ASP A 78 18.37 -7.69 -2.74
CA ASP A 78 19.74 -8.08 -3.10
C ASP A 78 19.90 -9.60 -3.15
N SER A 79 19.15 -10.35 -2.33
CA SER A 79 19.11 -11.81 -2.39
C SER A 79 18.36 -12.39 -3.59
N VAL A 80 17.56 -11.56 -4.30
CA VAL A 80 16.86 -12.00 -5.51
C VAL A 80 17.89 -12.18 -6.63
N PRO A 81 17.87 -13.30 -7.39
CA PRO A 81 18.80 -13.53 -8.49
C PRO A 81 18.85 -12.37 -9.49
N ASP A 82 20.07 -12.01 -9.91
CA ASP A 82 20.34 -10.85 -10.76
C ASP A 82 19.47 -10.80 -12.02
N ASP A 83 19.21 -11.96 -12.65
CA ASP A 83 18.48 -12.06 -13.93
C ASP A 83 16.98 -11.73 -13.82
N ILE A 84 16.41 -11.75 -12.60
CA ILE A 84 15.01 -11.41 -12.34
C ILE A 84 14.84 -10.25 -11.36
N ARG A 85 15.90 -9.77 -10.69
CA ARG A 85 15.81 -8.78 -9.61
C ARG A 85 15.00 -7.54 -9.97
N GLU A 86 15.24 -6.93 -11.13
CA GLU A 86 14.50 -5.74 -11.57
C GLU A 86 13.02 -6.05 -11.82
N THR A 87 12.72 -7.17 -12.47
CA THR A 87 11.33 -7.60 -12.72
C THR A 87 10.61 -7.86 -11.40
N VAL A 88 11.27 -8.50 -10.44
CA VAL A 88 10.72 -8.76 -9.11
C VAL A 88 10.52 -7.45 -8.35
N ARG A 89 11.51 -6.54 -8.32
CA ARG A 89 11.38 -5.22 -7.69
C ARG A 89 10.13 -4.49 -8.18
N ASN A 90 9.98 -4.39 -9.50
CA ASN A 90 8.88 -3.65 -10.11
C ASN A 90 7.51 -4.31 -9.86
N ASN A 91 7.40 -5.63 -10.01
CA ASN A 91 6.12 -6.32 -9.91
C ASN A 91 5.76 -6.68 -8.46
N ALA A 92 6.70 -7.12 -7.62
CA ALA A 92 6.44 -7.31 -6.20
C ALA A 92 6.10 -5.97 -5.52
N GLY A 93 6.81 -4.90 -5.87
CA GLY A 93 6.49 -3.55 -5.41
C GLY A 93 5.09 -3.13 -5.87
N GLY A 94 4.75 -3.40 -7.13
CA GLY A 94 3.41 -3.16 -7.67
C GLY A 94 2.32 -3.92 -6.91
N VAL A 95 2.50 -5.21 -6.65
CA VAL A 95 1.53 -6.00 -5.86
C VAL A 95 1.42 -5.46 -4.44
N TYR A 96 2.54 -5.29 -3.73
CA TYR A 96 2.54 -4.83 -2.33
C TYR A 96 1.94 -3.44 -2.17
N ASN A 97 2.35 -2.48 -2.99
CA ASN A 97 1.88 -1.10 -2.91
C ASN A 97 0.35 -1.03 -3.15
N HIS A 98 -0.19 -1.80 -4.08
CA HIS A 98 -1.64 -1.81 -4.34
C HIS A 98 -2.42 -2.56 -3.25
N GLU A 99 -1.95 -3.72 -2.79
CA GLU A 99 -2.57 -4.41 -1.64
C GLU A 99 -2.64 -3.48 -0.43
N PHE A 100 -1.58 -2.74 -0.16
CA PHE A 100 -1.54 -1.72 0.88
C PHE A 100 -2.53 -0.58 0.60
N PHE A 101 -2.52 -0.01 -0.61
CA PHE A 101 -3.35 1.13 -1.02
C PHE A 101 -4.85 0.89 -0.81
N TRP A 102 -5.34 -0.31 -1.11
CA TRP A 102 -6.76 -0.64 -0.89
C TRP A 102 -7.14 -0.72 0.58
N THR A 103 -6.20 -1.13 1.45
CA THR A 103 -6.48 -1.27 2.89
C THR A 103 -6.50 0.08 3.61
N ILE A 104 -5.71 1.05 3.11
CA ILE A 104 -5.62 2.40 3.67
C ILE A 104 -6.68 3.35 3.12
N MET A 105 -7.64 2.83 2.33
CA MET A 105 -8.84 3.55 1.93
C MET A 105 -10.11 2.89 2.49
N SER A 106 -11.17 3.67 2.65
CA SER A 106 -12.43 3.22 3.27
C SER A 106 -13.61 4.07 2.78
N PRO A 107 -14.81 3.48 2.63
CA PRO A 107 -16.05 4.22 2.36
C PRO A 107 -16.58 4.98 3.59
N LYS A 108 -16.00 4.75 4.79
CA LYS A 108 -16.38 5.48 6.00
C LYS A 108 -15.94 6.94 5.85
N LYS A 109 -16.90 7.86 5.98
CA LYS A 109 -16.67 9.31 5.85
C LYS A 109 -16.15 9.94 7.14
N ASP A 110 -15.58 11.13 7.00
CA ASP A 110 -15.21 12.04 8.08
C ASP A 110 -14.27 11.42 9.12
N GLN A 111 -13.37 10.56 8.65
CA GLN A 111 -12.33 9.98 9.49
C GLN A 111 -11.17 10.98 9.63
N THR A 112 -10.72 11.17 10.86
CA THR A 112 -9.48 11.88 11.21
C THR A 112 -8.57 10.93 11.99
N PRO A 113 -7.24 11.13 11.96
CA PRO A 113 -6.36 10.34 12.81
C PRO A 113 -6.71 10.57 14.28
N LYS A 114 -6.52 9.53 15.08
CA LYS A 114 -6.75 9.51 16.53
C LYS A 114 -5.66 8.66 17.17
N GLY A 115 -5.60 8.63 18.50
CA GLY A 115 -4.69 7.76 19.22
C GLY A 115 -3.22 8.10 18.99
N ASP A 116 -2.38 7.07 19.02
CA ASP A 116 -0.93 7.21 19.04
C ASP A 116 -0.40 7.81 17.73
N LEU A 117 -1.07 7.55 16.60
CA LEU A 117 -0.71 8.16 15.31
C LEU A 117 -0.97 9.66 15.30
N LEU A 118 -2.09 10.15 15.86
CA LEU A 118 -2.34 11.59 15.91
C LEU A 118 -1.30 12.31 16.77
N ASP A 119 -0.95 11.72 17.92
CA ASP A 119 0.06 12.27 18.81
C ASP A 119 1.43 12.32 18.12
N ALA A 120 1.79 11.27 17.38
CA ALA A 120 3.01 11.24 16.59
C ALA A 120 3.01 12.24 15.44
N ILE A 121 1.87 12.41 14.75
CA ILE A 121 1.70 13.43 13.70
C ILE A 121 1.92 14.83 14.29
N ASN A 122 1.28 15.15 15.41
CA ASN A 122 1.44 16.46 16.05
C ASN A 122 2.87 16.68 16.57
N ARG A 123 3.54 15.61 17.03
CA ARG A 123 4.94 15.68 17.46
C ARG A 123 5.89 15.98 16.28
N ASP A 124 5.75 15.25 15.19
CA ASP A 124 6.74 15.24 14.11
C ASP A 124 6.46 16.31 13.03
N PHE A 125 5.23 16.77 12.90
CA PHE A 125 4.80 17.78 11.92
C PHE A 125 4.15 19.02 12.56
N GLU A 126 4.19 19.14 13.89
CA GLU A 126 3.58 20.21 14.71
C GLU A 126 2.04 20.20 14.75
N SER A 127 1.38 19.84 13.64
CA SER A 127 -0.06 19.69 13.55
C SER A 127 -0.48 18.78 12.40
N TYR A 128 -1.69 18.23 12.48
CA TYR A 128 -2.31 17.47 11.40
C TYR A 128 -2.42 18.28 10.08
N ASP A 129 -2.74 19.57 10.16
CA ASP A 129 -2.85 20.42 8.96
C ASP A 129 -1.49 20.64 8.29
N ASN A 130 -0.43 20.87 9.09
CA ASN A 130 0.94 20.95 8.57
C ASN A 130 1.37 19.63 7.92
N PHE A 131 1.04 18.49 8.53
CA PHE A 131 1.26 17.17 7.94
C PHE A 131 0.56 17.03 6.58
N LYS A 132 -0.74 17.35 6.48
CA LYS A 132 -1.49 17.27 5.21
C LYS A 132 -0.88 18.14 4.12
N ASN A 133 -0.44 19.35 4.48
CA ASN A 133 0.19 20.28 3.53
C ASN A 133 1.52 19.73 3.01
N GLN A 134 2.40 19.26 3.90
CA GLN A 134 3.69 18.65 3.51
C GLN A 134 3.48 17.37 2.68
N PHE A 135 2.49 16.55 3.02
CA PHE A 135 2.19 15.32 2.29
C PHE A 135 1.69 15.64 0.87
N LYS A 136 0.79 16.62 0.75
CA LYS A 136 0.30 17.10 -0.55
C LYS A 136 1.44 17.62 -1.41
N GLU A 137 2.36 18.41 -0.85
CA GLU A 137 3.53 18.91 -1.56
C GLU A 137 4.41 17.76 -2.09
N ALA A 138 4.68 16.75 -1.27
CA ALA A 138 5.45 15.58 -1.68
C ALA A 138 4.76 14.78 -2.82
N ALA A 139 3.44 14.62 -2.75
CA ALA A 139 2.64 13.94 -3.77
C ALA A 139 2.58 14.72 -5.10
N LEU A 140 2.52 16.05 -5.04
CA LEU A 140 2.56 16.92 -6.22
C LEU A 140 3.94 16.92 -6.88
N ASN A 141 5.00 17.01 -6.07
CA ASN A 141 6.38 17.14 -6.55
C ASN A 141 7.01 15.83 -7.03
N ARG A 142 6.34 14.68 -6.83
CA ARG A 142 6.76 13.41 -7.45
C ARG A 142 6.61 13.49 -8.97
N PHE A 143 7.71 13.80 -9.64
CA PHE A 143 7.76 13.86 -11.10
C PHE A 143 7.63 12.46 -11.73
N GLY A 144 6.80 12.36 -12.77
CA GLY A 144 6.46 11.11 -13.42
C GLY A 144 5.59 10.20 -12.54
N SER A 145 5.78 8.91 -12.71
CA SER A 145 5.09 7.84 -11.98
C SER A 145 5.70 7.60 -10.60
N GLY A 146 4.86 7.38 -9.60
CA GLY A 146 5.34 7.04 -8.26
C GLY A 146 4.27 7.17 -7.18
N TRP A 147 4.75 7.26 -5.95
CA TRP A 147 3.94 7.28 -4.74
C TRP A 147 4.45 8.33 -3.76
N ALA A 148 3.57 8.85 -2.92
CA ALA A 148 3.93 9.57 -1.71
C ALA A 148 3.47 8.81 -0.48
N TRP A 149 4.26 8.85 0.59
CA TRP A 149 4.10 8.00 1.76
C TRP A 149 4.27 8.80 3.05
N LEU A 150 3.44 8.49 4.04
CA LEU A 150 3.76 8.68 5.43
C LEU A 150 4.38 7.38 5.91
N VAL A 151 5.59 7.46 6.46
CA VAL A 151 6.32 6.29 6.92
C VAL A 151 6.77 6.49 8.35
N SER A 152 6.98 5.39 9.06
CA SER A 152 7.61 5.35 10.36
C SER A 152 8.96 4.63 10.28
N ASN A 153 9.95 5.08 11.03
CA ASN A 153 11.08 4.22 11.39
C ASN A 153 10.67 3.25 12.53
N SER A 154 11.60 2.37 12.94
CA SER A 154 11.39 1.41 14.05
C SER A 154 11.09 2.06 15.40
N ASP A 155 11.54 3.29 15.61
CA ASP A 155 11.36 4.03 16.87
C ASP A 155 10.02 4.79 16.92
N GLY A 156 9.21 4.72 15.86
CA GLY A 156 7.94 5.42 15.78
C GLY A 156 8.04 6.87 15.31
N LYS A 157 9.21 7.32 14.84
CA LYS A 157 9.36 8.65 14.23
C LYS A 157 8.79 8.64 12.82
N LEU A 158 7.89 9.58 12.56
CA LEU A 158 7.25 9.76 11.27
C LEU A 158 8.09 10.63 10.33
N SER A 159 8.00 10.34 9.04
CA SER A 159 8.50 11.20 7.97
C SER A 159 7.64 11.05 6.71
N ILE A 160 7.71 12.05 5.84
CA ILE A 160 7.08 12.01 4.51
C ILE A 160 8.17 11.75 3.49
N ILE A 161 7.95 10.77 2.62
CA ILE A 161 8.84 10.45 1.50
C ILE A 161 8.04 10.24 0.22
N SER A 162 8.72 10.21 -0.91
CA SER A 162 8.13 9.74 -2.16
C SER A 162 9.04 8.73 -2.84
N THR A 163 8.46 7.76 -3.54
CA THR A 163 9.20 6.72 -4.26
C THR A 163 8.86 6.78 -5.76
N PRO A 164 9.82 6.54 -6.66
CA PRO A 164 9.54 6.45 -8.08
C PRO A 164 8.90 5.11 -8.44
N ASN A 165 8.11 5.09 -9.49
CA ASN A 165 7.53 3.86 -10.07
C ASN A 165 6.81 3.01 -9.02
N GLN A 166 7.25 1.76 -8.81
CA GLN A 166 6.71 0.84 -7.82
C GLN A 166 7.70 0.53 -6.68
N ASP A 167 8.72 1.36 -6.51
CA ASP A 167 9.60 1.27 -5.35
C ASP A 167 8.78 1.46 -4.07
N SER A 168 9.13 0.69 -3.03
CA SER A 168 8.37 0.66 -1.78
C SER A 168 9.25 1.04 -0.58
N PRO A 169 8.74 1.80 0.41
CA PRO A 169 9.50 2.15 1.61
C PRO A 169 10.06 0.94 2.37
N ILE A 170 9.37 -0.21 2.33
CA ILE A 170 9.80 -1.42 3.04
C ILE A 170 11.16 -1.95 2.58
N SER A 171 11.56 -1.68 1.33
CA SER A 171 12.89 -2.02 0.80
C SER A 171 14.02 -1.19 1.41
N THR A 172 13.68 -0.13 2.14
CA THR A 172 14.64 0.73 2.86
C THR A 172 14.51 0.60 4.38
N GLY A 173 13.74 -0.39 4.86
CA GLY A 173 13.50 -0.62 6.29
C GLY A 173 12.48 0.34 6.92
N LEU A 174 11.82 1.18 6.13
CA LEU A 174 10.76 2.09 6.60
C LEU A 174 9.40 1.40 6.55
N ILE A 175 8.53 1.74 7.49
CA ILE A 175 7.21 1.11 7.68
C ILE A 175 6.15 2.05 7.10
N PRO A 176 5.42 1.67 6.05
CA PRO A 176 4.39 2.53 5.46
C PRO A 176 3.16 2.62 6.38
N ILE A 177 2.69 3.85 6.61
CA ILE A 177 1.53 4.14 7.46
C ILE A 177 0.30 4.43 6.60
N ILE A 178 0.45 5.38 5.68
CA ILE A 178 -0.46 5.63 4.54
C ILE A 178 0.37 5.96 3.31
N GLY A 179 -0.23 5.82 2.13
CA GLY A 179 0.41 6.16 0.87
C GLY A 179 -0.61 6.43 -0.21
N ILE A 180 -0.26 7.31 -1.15
CA ILE A 180 -1.12 7.68 -2.28
C ILE A 180 -0.41 7.33 -3.60
N ASP A 181 -1.13 6.66 -4.50
CA ASP A 181 -0.69 6.39 -5.87
C ASP A 181 -0.82 7.67 -6.70
N VAL A 182 0.29 8.18 -7.22
CA VAL A 182 0.28 9.35 -8.13
C VAL A 182 0.71 9.00 -9.54
N TRP A 183 0.67 7.72 -9.90
CA TRP A 183 0.61 7.32 -11.30
C TRP A 183 -0.66 7.87 -11.96
N GLU A 184 -0.57 8.29 -13.22
CA GLU A 184 -1.70 8.90 -13.91
C GLU A 184 -2.91 7.96 -13.98
N HIS A 185 -2.71 6.65 -14.10
CA HIS A 185 -3.84 5.69 -14.11
C HIS A 185 -4.72 5.76 -12.86
N ALA A 186 -4.21 6.25 -11.72
CA ALA A 186 -4.96 6.32 -10.47
C ALA A 186 -5.96 7.49 -10.42
N TYR A 187 -5.86 8.45 -11.36
CA TYR A 187 -6.68 9.67 -11.31
C TYR A 187 -7.12 10.21 -12.67
N TYR A 188 -6.50 9.82 -13.79
CA TYR A 188 -6.65 10.56 -15.05
C TYR A 188 -8.07 10.53 -15.61
N LEU A 189 -8.83 9.44 -15.42
CA LEU A 189 -10.19 9.33 -15.94
C LEU A 189 -11.11 10.42 -15.36
N LYS A 190 -10.96 10.73 -14.07
CA LYS A 190 -11.76 11.74 -13.37
C LYS A 190 -11.12 13.12 -13.30
N TYR A 191 -9.82 13.19 -13.06
CA TYR A 191 -9.10 14.43 -12.76
C TYR A 191 -8.21 14.93 -13.90
N GLN A 192 -7.95 14.11 -14.93
CA GLN A 192 -7.02 14.41 -16.02
C GLN A 192 -5.69 14.94 -15.46
N ASN A 193 -5.20 16.10 -15.89
CA ASN A 193 -3.95 16.69 -15.42
C ASN A 193 -4.03 17.28 -13.99
N ARG A 194 -5.21 17.33 -13.36
CA ARG A 194 -5.45 18.03 -12.08
C ARG A 194 -5.12 17.14 -10.89
N ARG A 195 -3.88 16.65 -10.82
CA ARG A 195 -3.38 15.81 -9.71
C ARG A 195 -3.64 16.43 -8.33
N SER A 196 -3.55 17.76 -8.20
CA SER A 196 -3.87 18.44 -6.94
C SER A 196 -5.30 18.16 -6.47
N GLU A 197 -6.29 18.17 -7.36
CA GLU A 197 -7.69 17.90 -7.01
C GLU A 197 -7.89 16.45 -6.58
N TYR A 198 -7.18 15.51 -7.21
CA TYR A 198 -7.17 14.11 -6.79
C TYR A 198 -6.63 13.96 -5.36
N ILE A 199 -5.46 14.54 -5.08
CA ILE A 199 -4.83 14.48 -3.74
C ILE A 199 -5.74 15.10 -2.68
N ASP A 200 -6.35 16.26 -2.97
CA ASP A 200 -7.26 16.93 -2.04
C ASP A 200 -8.50 16.08 -1.74
N ASN A 201 -9.04 15.40 -2.75
CA ASN A 201 -10.21 14.53 -2.60
C ASN A 201 -9.88 13.20 -1.94
N TRP A 202 -8.69 12.63 -2.17
CA TRP A 202 -8.25 11.36 -1.58
C TRP A 202 -8.29 11.37 -0.05
N TRP A 203 -8.04 12.52 0.59
CA TRP A 203 -8.14 12.66 2.05
C TRP A 203 -9.52 12.29 2.63
N ASN A 204 -10.60 12.33 1.83
CA ASN A 204 -11.94 11.97 2.28
C ASN A 204 -12.16 10.46 2.40
N VAL A 205 -11.26 9.65 1.82
CA VAL A 205 -11.36 8.19 1.82
C VAL A 205 -10.23 7.52 2.60
N VAL A 206 -9.33 8.27 3.22
CA VAL A 206 -8.23 7.70 4.01
C VAL A 206 -8.79 6.94 5.22
N ASN A 207 -8.41 5.67 5.33
CA ASN A 207 -8.77 4.80 6.43
C ASN A 207 -7.83 5.01 7.62
N TRP A 208 -8.15 5.98 8.46
CA TRP A 208 -7.34 6.31 9.64
C TRP A 208 -7.31 5.21 10.71
N GLU A 209 -8.30 4.33 10.73
CA GLU A 209 -8.31 3.13 11.60
C GLU A 209 -7.21 2.15 11.16
N GLN A 210 -7.09 1.90 9.86
CA GLN A 210 -5.99 1.08 9.33
C GLN A 210 -4.63 1.78 9.49
N ALA A 211 -4.57 3.10 9.30
CA ALA A 211 -3.34 3.88 9.50
C ALA A 211 -2.83 3.78 10.97
N GLU A 212 -3.74 3.91 11.94
CA GLU A 212 -3.44 3.70 13.37
C GLU A 212 -2.93 2.28 13.62
N ASN A 213 -3.56 1.27 13.03
CA ASN A 213 -3.10 -0.12 13.14
C ASN A 213 -1.71 -0.32 12.53
N ASN A 214 -1.42 0.27 11.36
CA ASN A 214 -0.10 0.23 10.75
C ASN A 214 0.93 0.90 11.68
N TYR A 215 0.56 2.04 12.28
CA TYR A 215 1.40 2.73 13.24
C TYR A 215 1.56 1.94 14.53
N ASN A 216 0.61 1.17 15.03
CA ASN A 216 0.78 0.45 16.30
C ASN A 216 1.51 -0.89 16.13
N ASN A 217 1.51 -1.44 14.91
CA ASN A 217 2.19 -2.69 14.57
C ASN A 217 3.56 -2.47 13.93
N LYS A 218 4.37 -1.51 14.42
CA LYS A 218 5.70 -1.12 13.85
C LYS A 218 6.81 -2.20 13.94
N LYS A 219 6.47 -3.48 14.06
CA LYS A 219 7.42 -4.57 14.29
C LYS A 219 7.90 -5.21 12.99
#